data_AF-A0A9E4MCH3-F1
#
_entry.id   AF-A0A9E4MCH3-F1
#
_cell.length_a   1.000
_cell.length_b   1.000
_cell.length_c   1.000
_cell.angle_alpha   90.00
_cell.angle_beta   90.00
_cell.angle_gamma   90.00
#
_symmetry.space_group_name_H-M   'P 1'
#
loop_
_entity.id
_entity.type
_entity.pdbx_description
1 polymer ?
#
loop_
_entity_poly.entity_id
_entity_poly.type
_entity_poly.pdbx_seq_one_letter_code
_entity_poly.pdbx_strand_id
1 'polypeptide(L)' 'MNHGETLRKKIESGTARVGVLGLGYVGLPVVTAFSGAGFRTLGFDIDERVVHRV' A
#
# COMPACT_ATOMS: atom_id res chain seq x y z
N MET A 1 -12.31 6.08 -21.06
CA MET A 1 -11.20 6.31 -20.11
C MET A 1 -10.30 5.10 -20.13
N ASN A 2 -8.99 5.29 -20.14
CA ASN A 2 -8.04 4.17 -20.05
C ASN A 2 -7.75 3.80 -18.57
N HIS A 3 -7.00 2.72 -18.37
CA HIS A 3 -6.63 2.25 -17.03
C HIS A 3 -5.82 3.31 -16.25
N GLY A 4 -4.90 4.01 -16.91
CA GLY A 4 -4.08 5.07 -16.29
C GLY A 4 -4.91 6.26 -15.82
N GLU A 5 -5.85 6.74 -16.61
CA GLU A 5 -6.77 7.82 -16.23
C GLU A 5 -7.64 7.43 -15.03
N THR A 6 -8.10 6.17 -15.01
CA THR A 6 -8.90 5.63 -13.90
C THR A 6 -8.07 5.56 -12.61
N LEU A 7 -6.81 5.12 -12.70
CA LEU A 7 -5.90 5.08 -11.57
C LEU A 7 -5.57 6.48 -11.06
N ARG A 8 -5.26 7.42 -11.96
CA ARG A 8 -4.98 8.83 -11.61
C ARG A 8 -6.12 9.43 -10.80
N LYS A 9 -7.38 9.28 -11.26
CA LYS A 9 -8.56 9.74 -10.51
C LYS A 9 -8.67 9.13 -9.11
N LYS A 10 -8.34 7.84 -8.96
CA LYS A 10 -8.34 7.16 -7.66
C LYS A 10 -7.25 7.71 -6.73
N ILE A 11 -6.07 8.03 -7.27
CA ILE A 11 -4.97 8.63 -6.50
C ILE A 11 -5.38 10.05 -6.04
N GLU A 12 -5.87 10.88 -6.95
CA GLU A 12 -6.32 12.26 -6.68
C GLU A 12 -7.47 12.31 -5.67
N SER A 13 -8.38 11.33 -5.70
CA SER A 13 -9.51 11.24 -4.77
C SER A 13 -9.21 10.51 -3.45
N GLY A 14 -7.98 9.99 -3.26
CA GLY A 14 -7.65 9.17 -2.07
C GLY A 14 -8.30 7.78 -2.05
N THR A 15 -8.95 7.34 -3.13
CA THR A 15 -9.66 6.05 -3.21
C THR A 15 -8.82 4.92 -3.81
N ALA A 16 -7.57 5.20 -4.18
CA ALA A 16 -6.62 4.19 -4.61
C ALA A 16 -6.35 3.18 -3.49
N ARG A 17 -6.12 1.93 -3.88
CA ARG A 17 -5.63 0.88 -2.97
C ARG A 17 -4.15 0.70 -3.23
N VAL A 18 -3.36 0.66 -2.17
CA VAL A 18 -1.90 0.54 -2.26
C VAL A 18 -1.49 -0.82 -1.70
N GLY A 19 -0.80 -1.61 -2.53
CA GLY A 19 -0.20 -2.87 -2.12
C GLY A 19 1.32 -2.71 -2.02
N VAL A 20 1.94 -3.22 -0.95
CA VAL A 20 3.40 -3.26 -0.79
C VAL A 20 3.84 -4.70 -0.63
N LEU A 21 4.74 -5.16 -1.50
CA LEU A 21 5.34 -6.49 -1.47
C LEU A 21 6.73 -6.42 -0.81
N GLY A 22 6.91 -7.20 0.25
CA GLY A 22 8.06 -7.13 1.16
C GLY A 22 7.84 -6.08 2.26
N LEU A 23 7.90 -6.51 3.53
CA LEU A 23 7.70 -5.69 4.74
C LEU A 23 8.99 -5.61 5.58
N GLY A 24 10.14 -5.62 4.91
CA GLY A 24 11.42 -5.31 5.52
C GLY A 24 11.60 -3.82 5.83
N TYR A 25 12.86 -3.41 5.99
CA TYR A 25 13.23 -2.04 6.39
C TYR A 25 12.63 -0.92 5.53
N VAL A 26 12.44 -1.14 4.23
CA VAL A 26 11.84 -0.13 3.32
C VAL A 26 10.33 -0.29 3.23
N GLY A 27 9.85 -1.52 3.05
CA GLY A 27 8.45 -1.78 2.76
C GLY A 27 7.52 -1.44 3.91
N LEU A 28 7.92 -1.74 5.15
CA LEU A 28 7.10 -1.46 6.33
C LEU A 28 6.88 0.05 6.56
N PRO A 29 7.92 0.92 6.54
CA PRO A 29 7.70 2.37 6.59
C PRO A 29 6.88 2.89 5.41
N VAL A 30 7.06 2.36 4.20
CA VAL A 30 6.30 2.80 3.01
C VAL A 30 4.81 2.49 3.14
N VAL A 31 4.45 1.25 3.50
CA VAL A 31 3.03 0.90 3.68
C VAL A 31 2.40 1.68 4.83
N THR A 32 3.16 1.95 5.90
CA THR A 32 2.73 2.77 7.04
C THR A 32 2.50 4.22 6.61
N ALA A 33 3.37 4.80 5.78
CA ALA A 33 3.22 6.15 5.28
C ALA A 33 1.95 6.33 4.43
N PHE A 34 1.65 5.39 3.53
CA PHE A 34 0.41 5.42 2.75
C PHE A 34 -0.83 5.22 3.61
N SER A 35 -0.76 4.35 4.62
CA SER A 35 -1.84 4.15 5.58
C SER A 35 -2.10 5.42 6.39
N GLY A 36 -1.04 6.07 6.88
CA GLY A 36 -1.11 7.36 7.58
C GLY A 36 -1.61 8.51 6.71
N ALA A 37 -1.39 8.45 5.40
CA ALA A 37 -1.97 9.38 4.43
C ALA A 37 -3.45 9.11 4.09
N GLY A 38 -4.08 8.10 4.71
CA GLY A 38 -5.50 7.79 4.57
C GLY A 38 -5.85 6.82 3.43
N PHE A 39 -4.85 6.25 2.74
CA PHE A 39 -5.10 5.24 1.72
C PHE A 39 -5.42 3.88 2.33
N ARG A 40 -6.25 3.10 1.64
CA ARG A 40 -6.42 1.68 1.97
C ARG A 40 -5.18 0.91 1.53
N THR A 41 -4.43 0.39 2.48
CA THR A 41 -3.17 -0.31 2.25
C THR A 41 -3.29 -1.82 2.47
N LEU A 42 -2.42 -2.58 1.81
CA LEU A 42 -2.22 -4.01 2.03
C LEU A 42 -0.72 -4.34 1.95
N GLY A 43 -0.17 -4.83 3.06
CA GLY A 43 1.21 -5.31 3.13
C GLY A 43 1.26 -6.81 2.89
N PHE A 44 2.28 -7.27 2.16
CA PHE A 44 2.55 -8.69 1.95
C PHE A 44 4.01 -8.98 2.23
N ASP A 45 4.28 -10.09 2.90
CA ASP A 45 5.63 -10.66 3.03
C ASP A 45 5.54 -12.18 2.85
N ILE A 46 6.64 -12.79 2.42
CA ILE A 46 6.75 -14.25 2.35
C ILE A 46 7.00 -14.85 3.73
N ASP A 47 7.60 -14.09 4.64
CA ASP A 47 7.83 -14.50 6.02
C ASP A 47 6.59 -14.21 6.87
N GLU A 48 5.83 -15.26 7.19
CA GLU A 48 4.64 -15.18 8.04
C GLU A 48 4.92 -14.51 9.39
N ARG A 49 6.14 -14.63 9.93
CA ARG A 49 6.51 -13.99 11.20
C ARG A 49 6.50 -12.46 11.11
N VAL A 50 6.82 -11.91 9.94
CA VAL A 50 6.75 -10.47 9.70
C VAL A 50 5.29 -10.04 9.67
N VAL A 51 4.43 -10.76 8.95
CA VAL A 51 3.00 -10.45 8.82
C VAL A 51 2.27 -10.54 10.17
N HIS A 52 2.57 -11.55 10.99
CA HIS A 52 1.89 -11.74 12.28
C HIS A 52 2.43 -10.89 13.43
N ARG A 53 3.52 -10.15 13.23
CA ARG A 53 4.11 -9.27 14.25
C ARG A 53 3.46 -7.89 14.29
N VAL A 54 2.88 -7.44 13.16
CA VAL A 54 2.40 -6.06 12.95
C VAL A 54 0.90 -5.92 13.10
#